data_AF-A0A419VWG8-F1
#
_entry.id   AF-A0A419VWG8-F1
#
_cell.length_a   1.000
_cell.length_b   1.000
_cell.length_c   1.000
_cell.angle_alpha   90.00
_cell.angle_beta   90.00
_cell.angle_gamma   90.00
#
_symmetry.space_group_name_H-M   'P 1'
#
loop_
_entity.id
_entity.type
_entity.pdbx_description
1 polymer ?
#
loop_
_entity_poly.entity_id
_entity_poly.type
_entity_poly.pdbx_seq_one_letter_code
_entity_poly.pdbx_strand_id
1 'polypeptide(L)' 'MAINDAMKFIRTSQEDRDLRKELNQCKPTEVFDKLKDLGYDFNQDEFEESINMMHVKCQFEEQANRLMQTDMWFKMLLT' A
#
# COMPACT_ATOMS: atom_id res chain seq x y z
N MET A 1 6.92 12.32 5.87
CA MET A 1 8.12 11.58 5.43
C MET A 1 7.57 10.33 4.79
N ALA A 2 7.79 10.17 3.50
CA ALA A 2 7.04 9.27 2.61
C ALA A 2 6.77 7.85 3.16
N ILE A 3 7.71 7.26 3.91
CA ILE A 3 7.52 5.97 4.60
C ILE A 3 6.31 5.96 5.56
N ASN A 4 6.08 7.04 6.32
CA ASN A 4 4.91 7.11 7.19
C ASN A 4 3.60 7.20 6.40
N ASP A 5 3.63 7.81 5.22
CA ASP A 5 2.47 7.96 4.34
C ASP A 5 2.17 6.63 3.64
N ALA A 6 3.20 5.89 3.20
CA ALA A 6 3.07 4.51 2.74
C ALA A 6 2.52 3.57 3.83
N MET A 7 3.03 3.65 5.07
CA MET A 7 2.49 2.85 6.18
C MET A 7 1.03 3.19 6.49
N LYS A 8 0.65 4.48 6.42
CA LYS A 8 -0.76 4.89 6.54
C LYS A 8 -1.59 4.30 5.41
N PHE A 9 -1.14 4.43 4.16
CA PHE A 9 -1.81 3.87 3.00
C PHE A 9 -2.04 2.35 3.13
N ILE A 10 -1.03 1.60 3.57
CA ILE A 10 -1.14 0.14 3.77
C ILE A 10 -2.26 -0.18 4.77
N ARG A 11 -2.33 0.54 5.90
CA ARG A 11 -3.40 0.35 6.89
C ARG A 11 -4.76 0.80 6.36
N THR A 12 -4.84 1.97 5.76
CA THR A 12 -6.08 2.49 5.19
C THR A 12 -6.61 1.54 4.12
N SER A 13 -5.78 1.04 3.21
CA SER A 13 -6.21 0.12 2.15
C SER A 13 -6.67 -1.25 2.67
N GLN A 14 -6.29 -1.65 3.89
CA GLN A 14 -6.79 -2.87 4.51
C GLN A 14 -8.23 -2.72 5.04
N GLU A 15 -8.59 -1.52 5.48
CA GLU A 15 -9.92 -1.23 6.06
C GLU A 15 -10.87 -0.61 5.03
N ASP A 16 -10.34 0.25 4.16
CA ASP A 16 -11.05 1.01 3.14
C ASP A 16 -11.09 0.25 1.82
N ARG A 17 -12.23 -0.40 1.58
CA ARG A 17 -12.50 -1.14 0.34
C ARG A 17 -12.79 -0.22 -0.83
N ASP A 18 -13.26 1.00 -0.59
CA ASP A 18 -13.58 1.95 -1.66
C ASP A 18 -12.29 2.51 -2.26
N LEU A 19 -11.31 2.83 -1.41
CA LEU A 19 -9.96 3.18 -1.85
C LEU A 19 -9.31 2.06 -2.68
N ARG A 20 -9.49 0.79 -2.30
CA ARG A 20 -9.05 -0.34 -3.14
C ARG A 20 -9.77 -0.37 -4.48
N LYS A 21 -11.09 -0.17 -4.51
CA LYS A 21 -11.86 -0.17 -5.76
C LYS A 21 -11.44 0.94 -6.70
N GLU A 22 -11.23 2.15 -6.19
CA GLU A 22 -10.76 3.28 -7.00
C GLU A 22 -9.40 2.98 -7.63
N LEU A 23 -8.45 2.46 -6.85
CA LEU A 23 -7.12 2.13 -7.36
C LEU A 23 -7.15 0.96 -8.37
N ASN A 24 -8.03 -0.02 -8.18
CA ASN A 24 -8.23 -1.11 -9.16
C ASN A 24 -8.83 -0.62 -10.49
N GLN A 25 -9.43 0.57 -10.54
CA GLN A 25 -9.91 1.17 -11.79
C GLN A 25 -8.85 2.04 -12.46
N CYS A 26 -7.80 2.43 -11.74
CA CYS A 26 -6.68 3.19 -12.29
C CYS A 26 -5.75 2.29 -13.10
N LYS A 27 -5.13 2.87 -14.13
CA LYS A 27 -4.04 2.20 -14.84
C LYS A 27 -2.79 2.17 -13.96
N PRO A 28 -1.90 1.17 -14.11
CA PRO A 28 -0.63 1.09 -13.38
C PRO A 28 0.16 2.39 -13.39
N THR A 29 0.18 3.09 -14.53
CA THR A 29 0.89 4.36 -14.73
C THR A 29 0.26 5.55 -13.98
N GLU A 30 -1.01 5.46 -13.61
CA GLU A 30 -1.78 6.52 -12.95
C GLU A 30 -1.94 6.26 -11.43
N VAL A 31 -1.56 5.07 -10.94
CA VAL A 31 -1.70 4.69 -9.52
C VAL A 31 -0.96 5.67 -8.62
N PHE A 32 0.30 6.01 -8.93
CA PHE A 32 1.10 6.93 -8.10
C PHE A 32 0.57 8.36 -8.15
N ASP A 33 0.11 8.83 -9.31
CA ASP A 33 -0.53 10.14 -9.41
C ASP A 33 -1.82 10.20 -8.58
N LYS A 34 -2.64 9.14 -8.63
CA LYS A 34 -3.86 9.02 -7.83
C LYS A 34 -3.56 8.95 -6.33
N LEU A 35 -2.52 8.23 -5.93
CA LEU A 35 -2.07 8.18 -4.54
C LEU A 35 -1.66 9.56 -4.04
N LYS A 36 -0.94 10.32 -4.88
CA LYS A 36 -0.53 11.68 -4.58
C LYS A 36 -1.72 12.62 -4.44
N ASP A 37 -2.72 12.50 -5.31
CA ASP A 37 -3.99 13.24 -5.21
C ASP A 37 -4.76 12.92 -3.92
N LEU A 38 -4.68 11.67 -3.45
CA LEU A 38 -5.25 11.22 -2.17
C LEU A 38 -4.42 11.67 -0.95
N GLY A 39 -3.31 12.38 -1.16
CA GLY A 39 -2.42 12.87 -0.11
C GLY A 39 -1.36 11.87 0.35
N TYR A 40 -1.16 10.79 -0.39
CA TYR A 40 -0.10 9.83 -0.15
C TYR A 40 1.08 10.06 -1.11
N ASP A 41 2.13 10.70 -0.61
CA ASP A 41 3.33 10.98 -1.39
C ASP A 41 4.40 9.93 -1.05
N PHE A 42 4.38 8.82 -1.79
CA PHE A 42 5.39 7.76 -1.71
C PHE A 42 5.61 7.09 -3.08
N ASN A 43 6.80 6.54 -3.29
CA ASN A 43 7.15 5.76 -4.48
C ASN A 43 7.12 4.24 -4.20
N GLN A 44 7.34 3.42 -5.23
CA GLN A 44 7.32 1.97 -5.10
C GLN A 44 8.36 1.45 -4.09
N ASP A 45 9.58 1.97 -4.11
CA ASP A 45 10.65 1.55 -3.21
C ASP A 45 10.30 1.83 -1.74
N GLU A 46 9.71 3.00 -1.47
CA GLU A 46 9.27 3.41 -0.13
C GLU A 46 8.08 2.58 0.36
N PHE A 47 7.20 2.16 -0.55
CA PHE A 47 6.12 1.23 -0.24
C PHE A 47 6.69 -0.14 0.16
N GLU A 48 7.60 -0.71 -0.63
CA GLU A 48 8.25 -1.99 -0.35
C GLU A 48 9.05 -1.93 0.96
N GLU A 49 9.77 -0.84 1.22
CA GLU A 49 10.47 -0.61 2.48
C GLU A 49 9.49 -0.58 3.66
N SER A 50 8.35 0.11 3.51
CA SER A 50 7.31 0.18 4.54
C SER A 50 6.70 -1.19 4.84
N ILE A 51 6.45 -2.00 3.81
CA ILE A 51 6.01 -3.39 3.96
C ILE A 51 7.07 -4.20 4.72
N ASN A 52 8.34 -4.12 4.33
CA ASN A 52 9.41 -4.83 5.01
C ASN A 52 9.55 -4.40 6.49
N MET A 53 9.51 -3.10 6.77
CA MET A 53 9.54 -2.57 8.13
C MET A 53 8.35 -3.06 8.98
N MET A 54 7.14 -3.03 8.43
CA MET A 54 5.94 -3.50 9.11
C MET A 54 6.00 -5.02 9.33
N HIS A 55 6.52 -5.77 8.36
CA HIS A 55 6.69 -7.22 8.45
C HIS A 55 7.69 -7.61 9.54
N VAL A 56 8.85 -6.95 9.60
CA VAL A 56 9.86 -7.17 10.67
C VAL A 56 9.30 -6.83 12.06
N LYS A 57 8.38 -5.87 12.15
CA LYS A 57 7.69 -5.50 13.41
C LYS A 57 6.48 -6.38 13.71
N CYS A 58 6.00 -7.21 12.78
CA CYS A 58 4.86 -8.08 13.01
C CYS A 58 5.25 -9.22 13.94
N GLN A 59 4.72 -9.20 15.16
CA GLN A 59 4.85 -10.31 16.11
C GLN A 59 3.77 -11.39 15.91
N PHE A 60 2.71 -11.07 15.17
CA PHE A 60 1.54 -11.93 14.96
C PHE A 60 1.39 -12.28 13.48
N GLU A 61 1.20 -13.57 13.21
CA GLU A 61 1.09 -14.15 11.87
C GLU A 61 -0.10 -13.57 11.07
N GLU A 62 -1.22 -13.26 11.75
CA GLU A 62 -2.38 -12.61 11.11
C GLU A 62 -2.08 -11.20 10.59
N GLN A 63 -1.18 -10.46 11.25
CA GLN A 63 -0.78 -9.12 10.78
C GLN A 63 0.14 -9.25 9.57
N ALA A 64 1.10 -10.18 9.62
CA ALA A 64 1.97 -10.48 8.48
C ALA A 64 1.16 -10.92 7.26
N ASN A 65 0.16 -11.80 7.44
CA ASN A 65 -0.71 -12.26 6.36
C ASN A 65 -1.51 -11.12 5.70
N ARG A 66 -2.10 -10.21 6.50
CA ARG A 66 -2.80 -9.04 5.95
C ARG A 66 -1.86 -8.09 5.20
N LEU A 67 -0.64 -7.94 5.71
CA LEU A 67 0.40 -7.14 5.07
C LEU A 67 0.80 -7.72 3.72
N MET A 68 1.09 -9.03 3.67
CA MET A 68 1.46 -9.72 2.42
C MET A 68 0.32 -9.72 1.39
N GLN A 69 -0.94 -9.86 1.82
CA GLN A 69 -2.08 -9.71 0.91
C GLN A 69 -2.16 -8.30 0.31
N THR A 70 -1.81 -7.28 1.09
CA THR A 70 -1.82 -5.89 0.61
C THR A 70 -0.66 -5.65 -0.38
N ASP A 71 0.52 -6.20 -0.09
CA ASP A 71 1.68 -6.17 -1.00
C ASP A 71 1.36 -6.87 -2.34
N MET A 72 0.82 -8.08 -2.29
CA MET A 72 0.42 -8.82 -3.50
C MET A 72 -0.63 -8.06 -4.31
N TRP A 73 -1.64 -7.50 -3.65
CA TRP A 73 -2.66 -6.70 -4.33
C TRP A 73 -2.05 -5.45 -5.00
N PHE A 74 -1.16 -4.74 -4.30
CA PHE A 74 -0.52 -3.55 -4.84
C PHE A 74 0.41 -3.87 -6.02
N LYS A 75 1.14 -4.98 -5.96
CA LYS A 75 1.94 -5.47 -7.10
C LYS A 75 1.07 -5.83 -8.30
N MET A 76 -0.10 -6.42 -8.08
CA MET A 76 -1.07 -6.69 -9.16
C MET A 76 -1.62 -5.41 -9.78
N LEU A 77 -1.78 -4.32 -9.01
CA LEU A 77 -2.19 -3.01 -9.56
C LEU A 77 -1.13 -2.39 -10.47
N LEU A 78 0.15 -2.70 -10.22
CA LEU A 78 1.28 -2.17 -10.98
C LEU A 78 1.68 -3.05 -12.18
N THR A 79 1.00 -4.18 -12.38
CA THR A 79 1.21 -5.13 -13.50
C THR A 79 0.29 -4.80 -14.68
#